data_AF-A0A662HSX6-F1
#
_entry.id   AF-A0A662HSX6-F1
#
_cell.length_a   1.000
_cell.length_b   1.000
_cell.length_c   1.000
_cell.angle_alpha   90.00
_cell.angle_beta   90.00
_cell.angle_gamma   90.00
#
_symmetry.space_group_name_H-M   'P 1'
#
loop_
_entity.id
_entity.type
_entity.pdbx_description
1 polymer ?
#
loop_
_entity_poly.entity_id
_entity_poly.type
_entity_poly.pdbx_seq_one_letter_code
_entity_poly.pdbx_strand_id
1 'polypeptide(L)'
;MPQHPAKEITYKPIGVIHSPYKQPKGTPIQPTAAKGAKGTVEVYPEYAEGLNGLEGFSHIILIYHFHLAKPGALKVKPYMD
;
A
#
# COMPACT_ATOMS: atom_id res chain seq x y z
N MET A 1 -22.17 26.28 2.72
CA MET A 1 -20.83 25.85 2.24
C MET A 1 -20.03 25.45 3.47
N PRO A 2 -19.37 24.28 3.52
CA PRO A 2 -18.70 23.86 4.73
C PRO A 2 -17.55 24.83 5.04
N GLN A 3 -17.63 25.47 6.22
CA GLN A 3 -16.75 26.54 6.69
C GLN A 3 -15.58 25.99 7.52
N HIS A 4 -14.80 25.05 6.99
CA HIS A 4 -13.54 24.65 7.64
C HIS A 4 -12.42 24.66 6.60
N PRO A 5 -11.32 25.42 6.82
CA PRO A 5 -10.12 25.25 6.00
C PRO A 5 -9.70 23.78 6.12
N ALA A 6 -9.53 23.11 4.99
CA ALA A 6 -9.16 21.70 4.96
C ALA A 6 -7.82 21.52 5.67
N LYS A 7 -7.87 20.97 6.89
CA LYS A 7 -6.69 20.64 7.66
C LYS A 7 -6.02 19.43 7.03
N GLU A 8 -4.69 19.40 7.00
CA GLU A 8 -3.92 18.28 6.49
C GLU A 8 -4.31 16.98 7.20
N ILE A 9 -4.49 15.90 6.43
CA ILE A 9 -4.77 14.56 6.93
C ILE A 9 -3.45 13.81 6.98
N THR A 10 -3.05 13.39 8.18
CA THR A 10 -1.86 12.58 8.42
C THR A 10 -2.28 11.15 8.79
N TYR A 11 -1.44 10.16 8.48
CA TYR A 11 -1.69 8.76 8.82
C TYR A 11 -0.46 8.14 9.49
N LYS A 12 -0.71 7.18 10.39
CA LYS A 12 0.32 6.39 11.07
C LYS A 12 0.35 4.99 10.45
N PRO A 13 1.52 4.47 10.03
CA PRO A 13 1.64 3.08 9.61
C PRO A 13 1.24 2.11 10.74
N ILE A 14 0.53 1.05 10.38
CA ILE A 14 0.11 -0.02 11.32
C ILE A 14 0.93 -1.30 11.17
N GLY A 15 1.93 -1.31 10.29
CA GLY A 15 2.69 -2.49 9.94
C GLY A 15 3.61 -2.27 8.75
N VAL A 16 4.21 -3.36 8.28
CA VAL A 16 5.17 -3.42 7.17
C VAL A 16 4.79 -4.54 6.21
N ILE A 17 4.92 -4.29 4.90
CA ILE A 17 4.74 -5.29 3.86
C ILE A 17 6.12 -5.81 3.44
N HIS A 18 6.33 -7.11 3.62
CA HIS A 18 7.51 -7.84 3.16
C HIS A 18 7.23 -8.47 1.80
N SER A 19 8.07 -8.17 0.81
CA SER A 19 7.96 -8.70 -0.55
C SER A 19 9.33 -9.06 -1.11
N PRO A 20 9.42 -9.90 -2.16
CA PRO A 20 10.70 -10.18 -2.82
C PRO A 20 11.26 -8.96 -3.57
N TYR A 21 10.45 -7.91 -3.78
CA TYR A 21 10.84 -6.70 -4.49
C TYR A 21 11.44 -5.68 -3.52
N LYS A 22 12.76 -5.53 -3.57
CA LYS A 22 13.52 -4.63 -2.68
C LYS A 22 13.67 -3.21 -3.20
N GLN A 23 13.37 -2.98 -4.48
CA GLN A 23 13.53 -1.68 -5.15
C GLN A 23 12.38 -1.47 -6.13
N PRO A 24 11.98 -0.21 -6.43
CA PRO A 24 10.93 0.06 -7.41
C PRO A 24 11.24 -0.54 -8.80
N LYS A 25 12.54 -0.59 -9.16
CA LYS A 25 13.00 -1.25 -10.37
C LYS A 25 12.84 -2.76 -10.23
N GLY A 26 12.07 -3.36 -11.13
CA GLY A 26 11.78 -4.80 -11.11
C GLY A 26 10.51 -5.18 -10.35
N THR A 27 9.84 -4.23 -9.69
CA THR A 27 8.47 -4.44 -9.20
C THR A 27 7.52 -4.55 -10.40
N PRO A 28 6.70 -5.59 -10.48
CA PRO A 28 5.74 -5.75 -11.56
C PRO A 28 4.78 -4.57 -11.63
N ILE A 29 4.57 -4.05 -12.85
CA ILE A 29 3.61 -2.96 -13.11
C ILE A 29 2.17 -3.44 -12.88
N GLN A 30 1.92 -4.73 -13.07
CA GLN A 30 0.63 -5.36 -12.82
C GLN A 30 0.77 -6.56 -11.88
N PRO A 31 -0.20 -6.77 -10.95
CA PRO A 31 -0.21 -7.94 -10.07
C PRO A 31 -0.20 -9.28 -10.81
N THR A 32 -0.80 -9.33 -12.01
CA THR A 32 -0.78 -10.51 -12.89
C THR A 32 0.63 -10.92 -13.33
N ALA A 33 1.53 -9.96 -13.47
CA ALA A 33 2.95 -10.21 -13.75
C ALA A 33 3.76 -10.60 -12.50
N ALA A 34 3.16 -10.51 -11.31
CA ALA A 34 3.73 -10.99 -10.04
C ALA A 34 3.29 -12.43 -9.71
N LYS A 35 2.73 -13.18 -10.66
CA LYS A 35 2.20 -14.54 -10.44
C LYS A 35 3.27 -15.44 -9.83
N GLY A 36 3.03 -15.90 -8.60
CA GLY A 36 3.95 -16.74 -7.83
C GLY A 36 4.79 -16.00 -6.78
N ALA A 37 4.81 -14.67 -6.79
CA ALA A 37 5.43 -13.90 -5.72
C ALA A 37 4.58 -13.98 -4.45
N LYS A 38 5.18 -14.45 -3.35
CA LYS A 38 4.57 -14.43 -2.02
C LYS A 38 5.05 -13.21 -1.26
N GLY A 39 4.15 -12.58 -0.52
CA GLY A 39 4.45 -11.50 0.41
C GLY A 39 3.82 -11.77 1.78
N THR A 40 4.31 -11.08 2.79
CA THR A 40 3.80 -11.17 4.16
C THR A 40 3.54 -9.76 4.67
N VAL A 41 2.40 -9.58 5.35
CA VAL A 41 2.10 -8.32 6.06
C VAL A 41 2.35 -8.57 7.54
N GLU A 42 3.25 -7.79 8.11
CA GLU A 42 3.52 -7.77 9.54
C GLU A 42 2.78 -6.58 10.16
N VAL A 43 1.82 -6.85 11.04
CA VAL A 43 1.06 -5.81 11.74
C VAL A 43 1.70 -5.60 13.11
N TYR A 44 1.88 -4.34 13.51
CA TYR A 44 2.54 -4.05 14.77
C TYR A 44 1.70 -4.56 15.96
N PRO A 45 2.35 -4.98 17.07
CA PRO A 45 1.66 -5.60 18.19
C PRO A 45 0.50 -4.76 18.75
N GLU A 46 0.62 -3.42 18.76
CA GLU A 46 -0.45 -2.56 19.27
C GLU A 46 -1.74 -2.56 18.43
N TYR A 47 -1.70 -3.12 17.22
CA TYR A 47 -2.83 -3.22 16.30
C TYR A 47 -3.30 -4.67 16.07
N ALA A 48 -2.68 -5.66 16.73
CA ALA A 48 -2.95 -7.07 16.48
C ALA A 48 -4.42 -7.47 16.71
N GLU A 49 -5.07 -6.92 17.73
CA GLU A 49 -6.50 -7.18 18.01
C GLU A 49 -7.43 -6.77 16.86
N GLY A 50 -7.02 -5.82 16.02
CA GLY A 50 -7.78 -5.38 14.85
C GLY A 50 -7.84 -6.43 13.72
N LEU A 51 -7.09 -7.53 13.82
CA LEU A 51 -7.11 -8.63 12.85
C LEU A 51 -8.16 -9.69 13.15
N ASN A 52 -8.81 -9.64 14.32
CA ASN A 52 -9.81 -10.63 14.71
C ASN A 52 -10.95 -10.71 13.67
N GLY A 53 -11.19 -11.91 13.13
CA GLY A 53 -12.23 -12.17 12.15
C GLY A 53 -11.77 -12.10 10.69
N LEU A 54 -10.48 -11.89 10.44
CA LEU A 54 -9.92 -11.89 9.08
C LEU A 54 -9.87 -13.30 8.45
N GLU A 55 -9.84 -14.34 9.27
CA GLU A 55 -9.61 -15.74 8.86
C GLU A 55 -10.71 -16.30 7.93
N GLY A 56 -11.90 -15.70 7.94
CA GLY A 56 -13.03 -16.10 7.09
C GLY A 56 -12.99 -15.52 5.67
N PHE A 57 -12.09 -14.59 5.38
CA PHE A 57 -12.02 -13.91 4.09
C PHE A 57 -10.97 -14.53 3.17
N SER A 58 -11.32 -14.69 1.90
CA SER A 58 -10.37 -15.16 0.89
C SER A 58 -9.43 -14.06 0.38
N HIS A 59 -9.84 -12.80 0.51
CA HIS A 59 -9.12 -11.64 -0.01
C HIS A 59 -9.24 -10.43 0.92
N ILE A 60 -8.21 -9.59 0.92
CA ILE A 60 -8.15 -8.35 1.67
C ILE A 60 -7.64 -7.23 0.76
N ILE A 61 -7.96 -5.98 1.11
CA ILE A 61 -7.39 -4.79 0.45
C ILE A 61 -6.32 -4.22 1.38
N LEU A 62 -5.12 -4.03 0.84
CA LEU A 62 -4.03 -3.35 1.53
C LEU A 62 -3.91 -1.92 0.99
N ILE A 63 -4.04 -0.94 1.88
CA ILE A 63 -3.69 0.46 1.60
C ILE A 63 -2.32 0.70 2.21
N TYR A 64 -1.34 1.06 1.39
CA TYR A 64 0.04 1.20 1.82
C TYR A 64 0.71 2.41 1.19
N HIS A 65 1.73 2.91 1.89
CA HIS A 65 2.47 4.08 1.45
C HIS A 65 3.61 3.70 0.53
N PHE A 66 3.65 4.28 -0.67
CA PHE A 66 4.81 4.19 -1.57
C PHE A 66 5.96 5.07 -1.04
N HIS A 67 6.65 4.59 -0.01
CA HIS A 67 7.72 5.30 0.70
C HIS A 67 8.91 5.74 -0.18
N LEU A 68 9.09 5.13 -1.37
CA LEU A 68 10.10 5.51 -2.35
C LEU A 68 9.54 6.34 -3.52
N ALA A 69 8.24 6.64 -3.52
CA ALA A 69 7.64 7.49 -4.55
C ALA A 69 8.11 8.93 -4.38
N LYS A 70 8.49 9.54 -5.50
CA LYS A 70 8.76 10.98 -5.56
C LYS A 70 7.42 11.72 -5.70
N PRO A 71 7.36 13.02 -5.35
CA PRO A 71 6.19 13.85 -5.63
C PRO A 71 5.74 13.68 -7.09
N GLY A 72 4.48 13.31 -7.26
CA GLY A 72 3.90 13.07 -8.59
C GLY A 72 3.73 14.38 -9.35
N ALA A 73 4.00 14.33 -10.66
CA ALA A 73 3.58 15.42 -11.55
C ALA A 73 2.07 15.32 -11.80
N LEU A 74 1.38 16.46 -11.89
CA LEU A 74 -0.05 16.50 -12.23
C LEU A 74 -0.34 16.02 -13.66
N LYS A 75 0.69 15.99 -14.51
CA LYS A 75 0.65 15.46 -15.87
C LYS A 75 1.81 14.49 -16.05
N VAL A 76 1.50 13.28 -16.51
CA VAL A 76 2.47 12.24 -16.82
C VAL A 76 2.12 11.61 -18.16
N LYS A 77 3.13 11.14 -18.90
CA LYS A 77 2.90 10.26 -20.06
C LYS A 77 2.63 8.85 -19.53
N PRO A 78 1.50 8.20 -19.86
CA PRO A 78 1.26 6.81 -19.49
C PRO A 78 2.40 5.92 -19.98
N TYR A 79 2.75 4.89 -19.20
CA TYR A 79 3.88 4.00 -19.50
C TYR A 79 3.73 3.23 -20.84
N MET A 80 2.50 3.14 -21.39
CA MET A 80 2.20 2.36 -22.60
C MET A 80 2.07 3.21 -23.88
N ASP A 81 2.50 4.49 -23.86
CA ASP A 81 2.62 5.36 -25.04
C ASP A 81 4.09 5.60 -25.44
#